data_AF-A0AB40BB29-F1
#
_entry.id   AF-A0AB40BB29-F1
#
_cell.length_a   1.000
_cell.length_b   1.000
_cell.length_c   1.000
_cell.angle_alpha   90.00
_cell.angle_beta   90.00
_cell.angle_gamma   90.00
#
_symmetry.space_group_name_H-M   'P 1'
#
loop_
_entity.id
_entity.type
_entity.pdbx_description
1 polymer ?
#
loop_
_entity_poly.entity_id
_entity_poly.type
_entity_poly.pdbx_seq_one_letter_code
_entity_poly.pdbx_strand_id
1 'polypeptide(L)'
;MAALHRYPPPIHRFHHLLCRSEEELAEIQGTQLLSTTLGVKEYVQSEFLKVENEVILPNKNIFPSTITFDDFLWAFGMLRSRAFSRLRGENLVLIPLADLINHNYRIKSEDDSWEIKAKGIFSRELIFSLRTPVPVNMGEQVYIQYDLKKSDAELAMDYGFIESTSDRQIYTMTLEIAESDPFYGDKLDIAESNGFGESAYFDIVLGCPLPPSMLPYLRLVALEGTDAFLLESIFRDSIWRHLELPVSRSNEEMICKVVRDACRSALSLYQTTIEEDEELLERGQLDPRLKIAVAIRAGEKKVLQQIDSIFNEREQELNGLEYYQERRLKDLGLIGEEGEIIFWESK
;
A
#
# COMPACT_ATOMS: atom_id res chain seq x y z
N MET A 1 42.86 0.81 15.98
CA MET A 1 41.91 1.53 15.10
C MET A 1 41.29 0.52 14.18
N ALA A 2 40.03 0.13 14.42
CA ALA A 2 39.29 -0.67 13.45
C ALA A 2 39.24 0.13 12.15
N ALA A 3 39.63 -0.48 11.03
CA ALA A 3 39.51 0.17 9.73
C ALA A 3 38.06 0.60 9.55
N LEU A 4 37.81 1.90 9.40
CA LEU A 4 36.51 2.41 8.98
C LEU A 4 36.11 1.61 7.73
N HIS A 5 35.00 0.89 7.81
CA HIS A 5 34.48 0.17 6.66
C HIS A 5 34.32 1.17 5.50
N ARG A 6 34.72 0.76 4.28
CA ARG A 6 34.57 1.63 3.10
C ARG A 6 33.10 2.06 3.01
N TYR A 7 32.91 3.37 2.94
CA TYR A 7 31.63 4.00 2.66
C TYR A 7 31.63 4.47 1.21
N PRO A 8 30.56 4.26 0.44
CA PRO A 8 29.32 3.52 0.76
C PRO A 8 29.50 1.99 0.91
N PRO A 9 28.54 1.28 1.56
CA PRO A 9 28.64 -0.16 1.74
C PRO A 9 28.57 -0.93 0.41
N PRO A 10 29.31 -2.04 0.26
CA PRO A 10 29.24 -2.89 -0.91
C PRO A 10 27.91 -3.65 -0.98
N ILE A 11 27.52 -4.11 -2.17
CA ILE A 11 26.23 -4.77 -2.45
C ILE A 11 25.92 -5.95 -1.50
N HIS A 12 26.91 -6.77 -1.15
CA HIS A 12 26.73 -7.93 -0.25
C HIS A 12 26.43 -7.53 1.21
N ARG A 13 26.70 -6.29 1.61
CA ARG A 13 26.32 -5.73 2.93
C ARG A 13 25.05 -4.90 2.88
N PHE A 14 24.42 -4.82 1.71
CA PHE A 14 23.21 -4.08 1.50
C PHE A 14 22.03 -5.02 1.77
N HIS A 15 21.21 -4.71 2.78
CA HIS A 15 20.05 -5.55 3.16
C HIS A 15 18.82 -5.33 2.28
N HIS A 16 18.95 -4.43 1.30
CA HIS A 16 17.90 -4.05 0.37
C HIS A 16 17.41 -5.25 -0.44
N LEU A 17 16.09 -5.37 -0.53
CA LEU A 17 15.43 -6.56 -1.04
C LEU A 17 15.79 -6.90 -2.50
N LEU A 18 15.98 -5.86 -3.32
CA LEU A 18 16.41 -6.02 -4.71
C LEU A 18 17.75 -6.77 -4.87
N CYS A 19 18.66 -6.68 -3.90
CA CYS A 19 19.99 -7.31 -3.96
C CYS A 19 20.02 -8.74 -3.39
N ARG A 20 18.86 -9.31 -3.04
CA ARG A 20 18.76 -10.66 -2.47
C ARG A 20 18.87 -11.76 -3.53
N SER A 21 19.39 -12.91 -3.11
CA SER A 21 19.48 -14.12 -3.93
C SER A 21 18.11 -14.77 -4.13
N GLU A 22 18.02 -15.72 -5.07
CA GLU A 22 16.76 -16.45 -5.32
C GLU A 22 16.31 -17.26 -4.10
N GLU A 23 17.25 -17.85 -3.37
CA GLU A 23 16.97 -18.59 -2.13
C GLU A 23 16.40 -17.67 -1.04
N GLU A 24 16.94 -16.45 -0.92
CA GLU A 24 16.44 -15.46 0.02
C GLU A 24 15.06 -14.90 -0.39
N LEU A 25 14.75 -14.87 -1.69
CA LEU A 25 13.43 -14.47 -2.19
C LEU A 25 12.39 -15.59 -2.05
N ALA A 26 12.82 -16.85 -2.08
CA ALA A 26 11.94 -17.99 -1.81
C ALA A 26 11.32 -17.92 -0.39
N GLU A 27 12.02 -17.32 0.57
CA GLU A 27 11.52 -17.10 1.93
C GLU A 27 10.31 -16.15 2.01
N ILE A 28 10.07 -15.33 0.98
CA ILE A 28 8.89 -14.45 0.88
C ILE A 28 7.90 -14.93 -0.20
N GLN A 29 7.93 -16.21 -0.57
CA GLN A 29 6.97 -16.77 -1.51
C GLN A 29 5.52 -16.58 -1.03
N GLY A 30 4.65 -16.19 -1.97
CA GLY A 30 3.23 -15.91 -1.73
C GLY A 30 2.96 -14.47 -1.28
N THR A 31 3.98 -13.71 -0.89
CA THR A 31 3.80 -12.33 -0.43
C THR A 31 3.53 -11.35 -1.58
N GLN A 32 2.82 -10.26 -1.30
CA GLN A 32 2.73 -9.11 -2.23
C GLN A 32 4.09 -8.44 -2.43
N LEU A 33 4.92 -8.45 -1.37
CA LEU A 33 6.28 -7.94 -1.42
C LEU A 33 7.12 -8.65 -2.49
N LEU A 34 6.99 -9.97 -2.65
CA LEU A 34 7.73 -10.71 -3.69
C LEU A 34 7.34 -10.25 -5.09
N SER A 35 6.04 -10.21 -5.40
CA SER A 35 5.54 -9.76 -6.70
C SER A 35 6.02 -8.34 -7.02
N THR A 36 5.95 -7.43 -6.04
CA THR A 36 6.43 -6.05 -6.18
C THR A 36 7.94 -6.02 -6.42
N THR A 37 8.70 -6.84 -5.69
CA THR A 37 10.17 -6.92 -5.83
C THR A 37 10.58 -7.39 -7.21
N LEU A 38 9.94 -8.45 -7.72
CA LEU A 38 10.22 -8.99 -9.05
C LEU A 38 9.88 -7.96 -10.13
N GLY A 39 8.71 -7.32 -10.06
CA GLY A 39 8.33 -6.25 -11.00
C GLY A 39 9.32 -5.08 -11.01
N VAL A 40 9.81 -4.66 -9.83
CA VAL A 40 10.85 -3.61 -9.75
C VAL A 40 12.18 -4.09 -10.33
N LYS A 41 12.60 -5.34 -10.07
CA LYS A 41 13.84 -5.90 -10.66
C LYS A 41 13.77 -5.94 -12.19
N GLU A 42 12.66 -6.40 -12.74
CA GLU A 42 12.43 -6.46 -14.20
C GLU A 42 12.45 -5.05 -14.81
N TYR A 43 11.77 -4.09 -14.19
CA TYR A 43 11.78 -2.70 -14.63
C TYR A 43 13.21 -2.12 -14.63
N VAL A 44 13.94 -2.26 -13.51
CA VAL A 44 15.32 -1.75 -13.37
C VAL A 44 16.26 -2.41 -14.38
N GLN A 45 16.07 -3.70 -14.68
CA GLN A 45 16.83 -4.41 -15.70
C GLN A 45 16.56 -3.84 -17.10
N SER A 46 15.30 -3.58 -17.44
CA SER A 46 14.94 -2.99 -18.73
C SER A 46 15.54 -1.59 -18.90
N GLU A 47 15.54 -0.78 -17.84
CA GLU A 47 16.14 0.56 -17.85
C GLU A 47 17.67 0.50 -17.92
N PHE A 48 18.30 -0.45 -17.24
CA PHE A 48 19.75 -0.67 -17.35
C PHE A 48 20.16 -0.94 -18.80
N LEU A 49 19.45 -1.83 -19.50
CA LEU A 49 19.75 -2.15 -20.90
C LEU A 49 19.60 -0.93 -21.82
N LYS A 50 18.62 -0.06 -21.58
CA LYS A 50 18.48 1.20 -22.32
C LYS A 50 19.66 2.13 -22.06
N VAL A 51 19.98 2.38 -20.79
CA VAL A 51 21.11 3.24 -20.38
C VAL A 51 22.45 2.69 -20.92
N GLU A 52 22.63 1.38 -20.90
CA GLU A 52 23.81 0.72 -21.43
C GLU A 52 23.97 1.00 -22.92
N ASN A 53 22.92 0.76 -23.72
CA ASN A 53 22.96 0.89 -25.17
C ASN A 53 23.00 2.35 -25.64
N GLU A 54 22.29 3.25 -24.97
CA GLU A 54 22.10 4.63 -25.43
C GLU A 54 23.12 5.61 -24.82
N VAL A 55 23.66 5.31 -23.63
CA VAL A 55 24.54 6.23 -22.89
C VAL A 55 25.92 5.64 -22.62
N ILE A 56 26.00 4.44 -22.02
CA ILE A 56 27.30 3.89 -21.57
C ILE A 56 28.15 3.47 -22.77
N LEU A 57 27.61 2.62 -23.67
CA LEU A 57 28.35 2.07 -24.81
C LEU A 57 28.73 3.13 -25.86
N PRO A 58 27.92 4.15 -26.16
CA PRO A 58 28.33 5.23 -27.06
C PRO A 58 29.40 6.16 -26.48
N ASN A 59 29.50 6.27 -25.15
CA ASN A 59 30.37 7.23 -24.45
C ASN A 59 31.50 6.55 -23.65
N LYS A 60 32.21 5.58 -24.25
CA LYS A 60 33.30 4.83 -23.58
C LYS A 60 34.46 5.68 -23.06
N ASN A 61 34.63 6.89 -23.59
CA ASN A 61 35.61 7.84 -23.08
C ASN A 61 35.24 8.36 -21.67
N ILE A 62 33.96 8.42 -21.33
CA ILE A 62 33.45 8.81 -20.01
C ILE A 62 33.32 7.58 -19.10
N PHE A 63 32.94 6.43 -19.67
CA PHE A 63 32.77 5.15 -18.98
C PHE A 63 33.83 4.14 -19.41
N PRO A 64 35.07 4.23 -18.88
CA PRO A 64 36.19 3.40 -19.34
C PRO A 64 36.12 1.96 -18.84
N SER A 65 35.38 1.70 -17.76
CA SER A 65 35.18 0.37 -17.18
C SER A 65 33.83 -0.22 -17.58
N THR A 66 33.76 -1.54 -17.69
CA THR A 66 32.49 -2.27 -17.83
C THR A 66 31.64 -2.00 -16.59
N ILE A 67 30.40 -1.56 -16.82
CA ILE A 67 29.39 -1.40 -15.77
C ILE A 67 28.45 -2.60 -15.88
N THR A 68 28.32 -3.36 -14.80
CA THR A 68 27.46 -4.54 -14.76
C THR A 68 26.06 -4.18 -14.26
N PHE A 69 25.11 -5.11 -14.43
CA PHE A 69 23.78 -4.95 -13.85
C PHE A 69 23.83 -4.87 -12.31
N ASP A 70 24.74 -5.60 -11.66
CA ASP A 70 24.93 -5.52 -10.21
C ASP A 70 25.40 -4.13 -9.76
N ASP A 71 26.27 -3.47 -10.53
CA ASP A 71 26.70 -2.09 -10.27
C ASP A 71 25.52 -1.11 -10.37
N PHE A 72 24.66 -1.32 -11.38
CA PHE A 72 23.46 -0.50 -11.58
C PHE A 72 22.43 -0.71 -10.47
N LEU A 73 22.21 -1.97 -10.07
CA LEU A 73 21.30 -2.33 -8.98
C LEU A 73 21.78 -1.79 -7.63
N TRP A 74 23.09 -1.83 -7.40
CA TRP A 74 23.72 -1.20 -6.23
C TRP A 74 23.49 0.32 -6.24
N ALA A 75 23.72 1.00 -7.36
CA ALA A 75 23.49 2.44 -7.47
C ALA A 75 22.01 2.81 -7.27
N PHE A 76 21.09 2.02 -7.84
CA PHE A 76 19.65 2.18 -7.65
C PHE A 76 19.25 2.02 -6.18
N GLY A 77 19.75 0.98 -5.52
CA GLY A 77 19.52 0.75 -4.10
C GLY A 77 20.09 1.86 -3.21
N MET A 78 21.27 2.38 -3.54
CA MET A 78 21.86 3.54 -2.86
C MET A 78 20.97 4.78 -2.99
N LEU A 79 20.43 5.05 -4.18
CA LEU A 79 19.52 6.17 -4.40
C LEU A 79 18.23 5.98 -3.59
N ARG A 80 17.63 4.79 -3.63
CA ARG A 80 16.35 4.49 -2.98
C ARG A 80 16.43 4.52 -1.44
N SER A 81 17.55 4.10 -0.87
CA SER A 81 17.73 4.02 0.59
C SER A 81 18.31 5.28 1.24
N ARG A 82 19.02 6.14 0.48
CA ARG A 82 19.77 7.28 1.06
C ARG A 82 19.41 8.65 0.51
N ALA A 83 18.69 8.73 -0.60
CA ALA A 83 18.29 10.04 -1.12
C ALA A 83 17.27 10.68 -0.18
N PHE A 84 17.47 11.96 0.10
CA PHE A 84 16.45 12.81 0.68
C PHE A 84 15.53 13.27 -0.45
N SER A 85 14.24 12.93 -0.35
CA SER A 85 13.21 13.34 -1.30
C SER A 85 12.15 14.17 -0.58
N ARG A 86 11.86 15.37 -1.09
CA ARG A 86 10.84 16.27 -0.48
C ARG A 86 9.42 15.82 -0.82
N LEU A 87 9.26 15.22 -2.01
CA LEU A 87 8.08 14.53 -2.53
C LEU A 87 8.60 13.28 -3.26
N ARG A 88 7.84 12.18 -3.25
CA ARG A 88 8.26 10.90 -3.88
C ARG A 88 8.72 11.16 -5.33
N GLY A 89 10.01 10.92 -5.61
CA GLY A 89 10.59 11.04 -6.95
C GLY A 89 10.98 12.45 -7.42
N GLU A 90 10.63 13.51 -6.68
CA GLU A 90 11.01 14.88 -7.02
C GLU A 90 12.19 15.36 -6.17
N ASN A 91 13.22 15.90 -6.85
CA ASN A 91 14.44 16.42 -6.22
C ASN A 91 15.15 15.39 -5.31
N LEU A 92 15.65 14.30 -5.91
CA LEU A 92 16.46 13.31 -5.22
C LEU A 92 17.85 13.89 -4.92
N VAL A 93 18.19 14.03 -3.63
CA VAL A 93 19.49 14.57 -3.23
C VAL A 93 20.21 13.61 -2.30
N LEU A 94 21.44 13.24 -2.68
CA LEU A 94 22.37 12.53 -1.81
C LEU A 94 23.25 13.56 -1.10
N ILE A 95 23.16 13.59 0.23
CA ILE A 95 23.93 14.50 1.06
C ILE A 95 24.91 13.67 1.90
N PRO A 96 26.21 13.64 1.54
CA PRO A 96 27.22 12.98 2.35
C PRO A 96 27.16 13.47 3.80
N LEU A 97 27.45 12.58 4.75
CA LEU A 97 27.34 12.77 6.21
C LEU A 97 25.91 12.78 6.72
N ALA A 98 24.98 13.51 6.08
CA ALA A 98 23.58 13.52 6.50
C ALA A 98 22.91 12.16 6.26
N ASP A 99 23.30 11.45 5.20
CA ASP A 99 22.83 10.11 4.84
C ASP A 99 23.25 8.98 5.82
N LEU A 100 24.05 9.30 6.84
CA LEU A 100 24.39 8.38 7.93
C LEU A 100 23.36 8.39 9.07
N ILE A 101 22.43 9.34 9.09
CA ILE A 101 21.39 9.40 10.10
C ILE A 101 20.46 8.19 9.96
N ASN A 102 20.10 7.56 11.08
CA ASN A 102 19.28 6.35 11.07
C ASN A 102 17.82 6.65 11.41
N HIS A 103 16.96 5.72 11.02
CA HIS A 103 15.54 5.69 11.33
C HIS A 103 15.28 5.30 12.80
N ASN A 104 14.23 5.86 13.42
CA ASN A 104 13.68 5.38 14.68
C ASN A 104 12.15 5.57 14.79
N TYR A 105 11.43 4.44 14.80
CA TYR A 105 9.97 4.35 14.86
C TYR A 105 9.30 5.07 16.06
N ARG A 106 10.05 5.35 17.13
CA ARG A 106 9.55 6.07 18.31
C ARG A 106 9.35 7.55 18.04
N ILE A 107 9.96 8.09 17.00
CA ILE A 107 9.78 9.47 16.57
C ILE A 107 8.49 9.55 15.74
N LYS A 108 7.47 10.21 16.28
CA LYS A 108 6.14 10.36 15.65
C LYS A 108 5.84 11.79 15.19
N SER A 109 6.87 12.65 15.12
CA SER A 109 6.71 14.01 14.59
C SER A 109 6.50 13.95 13.07
N GLU A 110 5.48 14.64 12.59
CA GLU A 110 5.22 14.85 11.15
C GLU A 110 6.06 16.00 10.57
N ASP A 111 6.81 16.73 11.40
CA ASP A 111 7.63 17.83 10.95
C ASP A 111 8.83 17.32 10.13
N ASP A 112 9.12 18.00 9.04
CA ASP A 112 10.29 17.72 8.22
C ASP A 112 11.56 17.81 9.06
N SER A 113 12.25 16.68 9.20
CA SER A 113 13.54 16.62 9.90
C SER A 113 14.67 17.31 9.13
N TRP A 114 14.41 17.77 7.90
CA TRP A 114 15.41 18.44 7.08
C TRP A 114 14.80 19.51 6.16
N GLU A 115 15.61 20.49 5.80
CA GLU A 115 15.24 21.55 4.86
C GLU A 115 16.43 21.93 3.98
N ILE A 116 16.17 22.34 2.74
CA ILE A 116 17.15 23.03 1.90
C ILE A 116 16.79 24.52 1.92
N LYS A 117 17.70 25.35 2.43
CA LYS A 117 17.49 26.80 2.54
C LYS A 117 18.67 27.59 1.98
N ALA A 118 18.42 28.84 1.61
CA ALA A 118 19.49 29.77 1.28
C ALA A 118 20.25 30.17 2.55
N LYS A 119 21.56 30.40 2.44
CA LYS A 119 22.44 30.85 3.53
C LYS A 119 22.20 32.30 3.99
N GLY A 120 21.16 32.95 3.46
CA GLY A 120 20.72 34.31 3.79
C GLY A 120 19.84 34.88 2.69
N ILE A 121 19.20 36.03 2.94
CA ILE A 121 18.21 36.66 2.04
C ILE A 121 18.81 37.02 0.66
N PHE A 122 20.13 37.21 0.57
CA PHE A 122 20.84 37.60 -0.65
C PHE A 122 21.86 36.56 -1.15
N SER A 123 21.96 35.39 -0.51
CA SER A 123 22.89 34.35 -0.91
C SER A 123 22.23 33.36 -1.88
N ARG A 124 22.96 33.01 -2.95
CA ARG A 124 22.59 31.90 -3.84
C ARG A 124 23.11 30.54 -3.33
N GLU A 125 23.88 30.53 -2.25
CA GLU A 125 24.37 29.28 -1.64
C GLU A 125 23.22 28.58 -0.91
N LEU A 126 22.94 27.34 -1.32
CA LEU A 126 22.00 26.45 -0.66
C LEU A 126 22.72 25.66 0.44
N ILE A 127 22.05 25.50 1.58
CA ILE A 127 22.49 24.64 2.68
C ILE A 127 21.41 23.61 2.97
N PHE A 128 21.85 22.37 3.16
CA PHE A 128 21.03 21.30 3.71
C PHE A 128 21.12 21.36 5.25
N SER A 129 19.98 21.49 5.91
CA SER A 129 19.87 21.58 7.37
C SER A 129 19.09 20.38 7.87
N LEU A 130 19.73 19.48 8.62
CA LEU A 130 19.13 18.30 9.25
C LEU A 130 18.97 18.55 10.76
N ARG A 131 17.82 18.18 11.32
CA ARG A 131 17.47 18.35 12.73
C ARG A 131 16.71 17.13 13.23
N THR A 132 17.04 16.67 14.43
CA THR A 132 16.22 15.68 15.14
C THR A 132 15.06 16.39 15.84
N PRO A 133 13.82 15.88 15.74
CA PRO A 133 12.66 16.46 16.42
C PRO A 133 12.63 16.12 17.93
N VAL A 134 13.53 15.25 18.41
CA VAL A 134 13.59 14.81 19.81
C VAL A 134 14.92 15.22 20.46
N PRO A 135 14.93 15.53 21.78
CA PRO A 135 16.16 15.75 22.52
C PRO A 135 16.98 14.45 22.60
N VAL A 136 18.31 14.57 22.49
CA VAL A 136 19.25 13.44 22.50
C VAL A 136 20.30 13.70 23.57
N ASN A 137 20.54 12.74 24.46
CA ASN A 137 21.55 12.88 25.51
C ASN A 137 22.96 12.69 24.94
N MET A 138 23.96 13.20 25.68
CA MET A 138 25.35 12.98 25.32
C MET A 138 25.68 11.48 25.27
N GLY A 139 26.23 11.03 24.14
CA GLY A 139 26.59 9.63 23.90
C GLY A 139 25.49 8.77 23.28
N GLU A 140 24.27 9.28 23.14
CA GLU A 140 23.19 8.60 22.42
C GLU A 140 23.26 8.87 20.91
N GLN A 141 22.74 7.94 20.11
CA GLN A 141 22.64 8.10 18.66
C GLN A 141 21.51 9.08 18.30
N VAL A 142 21.77 9.95 17.32
CA VAL A 142 20.77 10.85 16.74
C VAL A 142 20.00 10.09 15.65
N TYR A 143 18.68 10.18 15.70
CA TYR A 143 17.77 9.53 14.75
C TYR A 143 16.77 10.52 14.15
N ILE A 144 16.13 10.11 13.06
CA ILE A 144 14.95 10.75 12.48
C ILE A 144 13.88 9.72 12.18
N GLN A 145 12.69 10.20 11.84
CA GLN A 145 11.65 9.39 11.24
C GLN A 145 11.75 9.46 9.72
N TYR A 146 11.90 8.31 9.06
CA TYR A 146 12.05 8.26 7.60
C TYR A 146 10.73 8.54 6.88
N ASP A 147 9.68 7.81 7.25
CA ASP A 147 8.35 8.01 6.68
C ASP A 147 7.31 7.35 7.61
N LEU A 148 6.35 8.12 8.11
CA LEU A 148 5.27 7.59 8.96
C LEU A 148 4.21 6.80 8.17
N LYS A 149 4.14 7.00 6.85
CA LYS A 149 3.10 6.43 5.98
C LYS A 149 3.52 5.11 5.35
N LYS A 150 4.82 4.80 5.31
CA LYS A 150 5.32 3.57 4.67
C LYS A 150 4.86 2.29 5.40
N SER A 151 4.47 1.27 4.65
CA SER A 151 4.29 -0.08 5.19
C SER A 151 5.63 -0.75 5.52
N ASP A 152 5.60 -1.84 6.28
CA ASP A 152 6.80 -2.67 6.49
C ASP A 152 7.34 -3.24 5.17
N ALA A 153 6.46 -3.53 4.20
CA ALA A 153 6.86 -3.97 2.87
C ALA A 153 7.64 -2.88 2.13
N GLU A 154 7.19 -1.62 2.20
CA GLU A 154 7.92 -0.47 1.63
C GLU A 154 9.25 -0.22 2.37
N LEU A 155 9.29 -0.33 3.70
CA LEU A 155 10.52 -0.17 4.47
C LEU A 155 11.54 -1.28 4.14
N ALA A 156 11.08 -2.52 4.02
CA ALA A 156 11.91 -3.66 3.63
C ALA A 156 12.47 -3.49 2.23
N MET A 157 11.63 -3.00 1.30
CA MET A 157 12.03 -2.74 -0.07
C MET A 157 13.04 -1.59 -0.17
N ASP A 158 12.78 -0.46 0.50
CA ASP A 158 13.56 0.77 0.32
C ASP A 158 14.84 0.81 1.14
N TYR A 159 14.82 0.26 2.36
CA TYR A 159 15.90 0.42 3.34
C TYR A 159 16.48 -0.91 3.84
N GLY A 160 15.77 -2.03 3.62
CA GLY A 160 16.22 -3.34 4.10
C GLY A 160 16.05 -3.53 5.61
N PHE A 161 15.03 -2.90 6.21
CA PHE A 161 14.58 -3.17 7.58
C PHE A 161 13.05 -3.07 7.66
N ILE A 162 12.48 -3.54 8.77
CA ILE A 162 11.06 -3.39 9.12
C ILE A 162 10.95 -2.85 10.54
N GLU A 163 9.78 -2.34 10.91
CA GLU A 163 9.48 -2.01 12.30
C GLU A 163 8.92 -3.24 13.03
N SER A 164 8.93 -3.21 14.37
CA SER A 164 8.36 -4.27 15.20
C SER A 164 6.92 -3.97 15.63
N THR A 165 6.28 -2.98 15.01
CA THR A 165 4.95 -2.49 15.37
C THR A 165 3.91 -3.04 14.40
N SER A 166 2.70 -3.32 14.89
CA SER A 166 1.63 -3.89 14.05
C SER A 166 0.97 -2.87 13.12
N ASP A 167 1.17 -1.57 13.36
CA ASP A 167 0.55 -0.46 12.61
C ASP A 167 1.09 -0.29 11.18
N ARG A 168 2.10 -1.06 10.79
CA ARG A 168 2.69 -1.05 9.43
C ARG A 168 2.52 -2.36 8.67
N GLN A 169 1.82 -3.33 9.26
CA GLN A 169 1.45 -4.56 8.58
C GLN A 169 0.22 -4.27 7.72
N ILE A 170 0.45 -4.21 6.41
CA ILE A 170 -0.54 -3.81 5.41
C ILE A 170 -0.65 -4.88 4.33
N TYR A 171 -1.87 -5.10 3.85
CA TYR A 171 -2.14 -5.83 2.62
C TYR A 171 -2.99 -4.95 1.70
N THR A 172 -2.54 -4.75 0.46
CA THR A 172 -3.23 -3.88 -0.51
C THR A 172 -4.15 -4.73 -1.37
N MET A 173 -5.47 -4.56 -1.23
CA MET A 173 -6.43 -5.20 -2.13
C MET A 173 -6.62 -4.36 -3.39
N THR A 174 -6.43 -4.96 -4.55
CA THR A 174 -6.72 -4.32 -5.84
C THR A 174 -8.09 -4.77 -6.32
N LEU A 175 -8.98 -3.82 -6.55
CA LEU A 175 -10.33 -4.05 -7.08
C LEU A 175 -10.44 -3.40 -8.44
N GLU A 176 -11.02 -4.11 -9.40
CA GLU A 176 -11.09 -3.67 -10.79
C GLU A 176 -12.50 -3.84 -11.34
N ILE A 177 -12.95 -2.86 -12.12
CA ILE A 177 -14.17 -2.97 -12.93
C ILE A 177 -13.75 -3.62 -14.23
N ALA A 178 -14.12 -4.89 -14.42
CA ALA A 178 -13.70 -5.64 -15.61
C ALA A 178 -14.27 -5.03 -16.91
N GLU A 179 -13.43 -4.84 -17.92
CA GLU A 179 -13.87 -4.40 -19.27
C GLU A 179 -14.93 -5.32 -19.91
N SER A 180 -14.99 -6.58 -19.47
CA SER A 180 -15.98 -7.56 -19.92
C SER A 180 -17.35 -7.41 -19.25
N ASP A 181 -17.48 -6.53 -18.27
CA ASP A 181 -18.74 -6.26 -17.58
C ASP A 181 -19.75 -5.56 -18.53
N PRO A 182 -20.98 -6.09 -18.68
CA PRO A 182 -22.01 -5.47 -19.52
C PRO A 182 -22.32 -4.00 -19.17
N PHE A 183 -22.05 -3.61 -17.92
CA PHE A 183 -22.26 -2.27 -17.39
C PHE A 183 -20.96 -1.48 -17.17
N TYR A 184 -19.85 -1.91 -17.79
CA TYR A 184 -18.53 -1.31 -17.61
C TYR A 184 -18.54 0.22 -17.68
N GLY A 185 -19.13 0.79 -18.74
CA GLY A 185 -19.15 2.24 -18.95
C GLY A 185 -19.88 3.01 -17.84
N ASP A 186 -21.03 2.51 -17.37
CA ASP A 186 -21.77 3.16 -16.29
C ASP A 186 -21.05 3.01 -14.95
N LYS A 187 -20.49 1.82 -14.66
CA LYS A 187 -19.72 1.59 -13.43
C LYS A 187 -18.47 2.46 -13.37
N LEU A 188 -17.75 2.59 -14.49
CA LEU A 188 -16.56 3.42 -14.58
C LEU A 188 -16.91 4.91 -14.38
N ASP A 189 -17.95 5.42 -15.05
CA ASP A 189 -18.43 6.81 -14.87
C ASP A 189 -18.75 7.11 -13.40
N ILE A 190 -19.39 6.16 -12.71
CA ILE A 190 -19.70 6.28 -11.28
C ILE A 190 -18.43 6.24 -10.42
N ALA A 191 -17.48 5.35 -10.72
CA ALA A 191 -16.21 5.28 -10.00
C ALA A 191 -15.41 6.58 -10.14
N GLU A 192 -15.24 7.08 -11.36
CA GLU A 192 -14.53 8.33 -11.68
C GLU A 192 -15.17 9.55 -11.01
N SER A 193 -16.50 9.63 -11.05
CA SER A 193 -17.26 10.69 -10.38
C SER A 193 -17.06 10.72 -8.86
N ASN A 194 -16.62 9.61 -8.26
CA ASN A 194 -16.35 9.47 -6.82
C ASN A 194 -14.85 9.37 -6.49
N GLY A 195 -13.97 9.71 -7.43
CA GLY A 195 -12.53 9.82 -7.21
C GLY A 195 -11.76 8.50 -7.32
N PHE A 196 -12.36 7.47 -7.90
CA PHE A 196 -11.72 6.19 -8.20
C PHE A 196 -11.45 6.05 -9.70
N GLY A 197 -10.49 5.21 -10.09
CA GLY A 197 -10.33 4.80 -11.47
C GLY A 197 -11.02 3.46 -11.75
N GLU A 198 -10.73 2.89 -12.92
CA GLU A 198 -11.07 1.51 -13.26
C GLU A 198 -10.50 0.50 -12.26
N SER A 199 -9.25 0.72 -11.84
CA SER A 199 -8.59 0.01 -10.75
C SER A 199 -8.51 0.88 -9.50
N ALA A 200 -8.89 0.32 -8.36
CA ALA A 200 -8.81 0.94 -7.05
C ALA A 200 -7.95 0.09 -6.11
N TYR A 201 -7.11 0.75 -5.33
CA TYR A 201 -6.17 0.12 -4.38
C TYR A 201 -6.58 0.46 -2.95
N PHE A 202 -6.81 -0.56 -2.13
CA PHE A 202 -7.25 -0.41 -0.76
C PHE A 202 -6.23 -1.02 0.20
N ASP A 203 -5.51 -0.17 0.92
CA ASP A 203 -4.57 -0.58 1.96
C ASP A 203 -5.33 -0.98 3.24
N ILE A 204 -5.20 -2.24 3.62
CA ILE A 204 -5.85 -2.80 4.82
C ILE A 204 -4.77 -3.01 5.88
N VAL A 205 -4.91 -2.31 7.01
CA VAL A 205 -3.94 -2.34 8.11
C VAL A 205 -4.38 -3.35 9.17
N LEU A 206 -3.43 -4.12 9.71
CA LEU A 206 -3.70 -5.05 10.80
C LEU A 206 -4.26 -4.33 12.03
N GLY A 207 -5.36 -4.83 12.59
CA GLY A 207 -6.06 -4.28 13.75
C GLY A 207 -6.92 -3.05 13.45
N CYS A 208 -7.01 -2.61 12.20
CA CYS A 208 -7.84 -1.48 11.78
C CYS A 208 -9.10 -1.93 11.01
N PRO A 209 -10.19 -1.14 11.04
CA PRO A 209 -11.36 -1.41 10.19
C PRO A 209 -11.01 -1.26 8.71
N LEU A 210 -11.83 -1.87 7.84
CA LEU A 210 -11.67 -1.72 6.39
C LEU A 210 -11.78 -0.25 5.96
N PRO A 211 -11.05 0.17 4.90
CA PRO A 211 -11.19 1.50 4.33
C PRO A 211 -12.66 1.82 4.00
N PRO A 212 -13.21 2.98 4.40
CA PRO A 212 -14.63 3.29 4.24
C PRO A 212 -15.17 3.13 2.82
N SER A 213 -14.35 3.45 1.83
CA SER A 213 -14.72 3.41 0.41
C SER A 213 -14.60 2.03 -0.23
N MET A 214 -14.00 1.05 0.46
CA MET A 214 -13.80 -0.30 -0.08
C MET A 214 -15.13 -1.03 -0.29
N LEU A 215 -16.05 -0.96 0.67
CA LEU A 215 -17.36 -1.62 0.58
C LEU A 215 -18.25 -1.03 -0.53
N PRO A 216 -18.41 0.31 -0.66
CA PRO A 216 -19.10 0.90 -1.80
C PRO A 216 -18.53 0.46 -3.15
N TYR A 217 -17.20 0.41 -3.26
CA TYR A 217 -16.54 -0.01 -4.49
C TYR A 217 -16.80 -1.49 -4.80
N LEU A 218 -16.69 -2.39 -3.81
CA LEU A 218 -17.06 -3.80 -3.97
C LEU A 218 -18.51 -3.98 -4.41
N ARG A 219 -19.43 -3.21 -3.84
CA ARG A 219 -20.85 -3.22 -4.21
C ARG A 219 -21.08 -2.78 -5.64
N LEU A 220 -20.35 -1.75 -6.09
CA LEU A 220 -20.39 -1.27 -7.47
C LEU A 220 -19.88 -2.34 -8.44
N VAL A 221 -18.73 -2.95 -8.13
CA VAL A 221 -18.14 -4.03 -8.95
C VAL A 221 -19.11 -5.21 -9.04
N ALA A 222 -19.70 -5.64 -7.92
CA ALA A 222 -20.66 -6.74 -7.87
C ALA A 222 -22.10 -6.37 -8.30
N LEU A 223 -22.33 -5.14 -8.78
CA LEU A 223 -23.68 -4.67 -9.13
C LEU A 223 -24.10 -5.27 -10.47
N GLU A 224 -25.12 -6.14 -10.45
CA GLU A 224 -25.61 -6.81 -11.65
C GLU A 224 -27.09 -7.19 -11.53
N GLY A 225 -27.66 -7.74 -12.61
CA GLY A 225 -28.97 -8.37 -12.60
C GLY A 225 -30.08 -7.43 -12.11
N THR A 226 -30.77 -7.84 -11.03
CA THR A 226 -31.90 -7.10 -10.46
C THR A 226 -31.52 -5.78 -9.80
N ASP A 227 -30.24 -5.55 -9.52
CA ASP A 227 -29.76 -4.31 -8.88
C ASP A 227 -29.21 -3.30 -9.89
N ALA A 228 -29.10 -3.69 -11.17
CA ALA A 228 -28.58 -2.85 -12.25
C ALA A 228 -29.41 -1.57 -12.49
N PHE A 229 -30.67 -1.51 -12.04
CA PHE A 229 -31.48 -0.29 -12.11
C PHE A 229 -30.83 0.89 -11.37
N LEU A 230 -29.96 0.63 -10.38
CA LEU A 230 -29.23 1.68 -9.68
C LEU A 230 -28.20 2.40 -10.57
N LEU A 231 -27.86 1.82 -11.72
CA LEU A 231 -26.97 2.43 -12.72
C LEU A 231 -27.69 3.42 -13.64
N GLU A 232 -29.02 3.48 -13.59
CA GLU A 232 -29.79 4.40 -14.41
C GLU A 232 -29.48 5.87 -14.08
N SER A 233 -29.61 6.74 -15.08
CA SER A 233 -29.24 8.17 -14.97
C SER A 233 -29.93 8.91 -13.82
N ILE A 234 -31.13 8.46 -13.41
CA ILE A 234 -31.89 9.06 -12.30
C ILE A 234 -31.19 8.90 -10.94
N PHE A 235 -30.31 7.91 -10.78
CA PHE A 235 -29.57 7.65 -9.55
C PHE A 235 -28.13 8.16 -9.62
N ARG A 236 -27.68 8.74 -10.74
CA ARG A 236 -26.27 9.07 -10.97
C ARG A 236 -25.68 9.95 -9.85
N ASP A 237 -26.44 10.93 -9.36
CA ASP A 237 -26.01 11.83 -8.28
C ASP A 237 -26.14 11.24 -6.86
N SER A 238 -26.87 10.13 -6.70
CA SER A 238 -27.17 9.52 -5.38
C SER A 238 -26.67 8.09 -5.22
N ILE A 239 -26.21 7.44 -6.29
CA ILE A 239 -25.86 6.02 -6.29
C ILE A 239 -24.78 5.70 -5.28
N TRP A 240 -23.75 6.56 -5.16
CA TRP A 240 -22.67 6.33 -4.20
C TRP A 240 -23.19 6.26 -2.76
N ARG A 241 -24.12 7.13 -2.39
CA ARG A 241 -24.79 7.08 -1.07
C ARG A 241 -25.62 5.81 -0.88
N HIS A 242 -26.18 5.27 -1.96
CA HIS A 242 -26.86 3.98 -1.89
C HIS A 242 -25.88 2.82 -1.72
N LEU A 243 -24.70 2.90 -2.35
CA LEU A 243 -23.60 1.94 -2.23
C LEU A 243 -22.86 2.02 -0.90
N GLU A 244 -22.96 3.11 -0.13
CA GLU A 244 -22.49 3.18 1.26
C GLU A 244 -23.27 2.24 2.19
N LEU A 245 -24.49 1.86 1.81
CA LEU A 245 -25.35 0.94 2.53
C LEU A 245 -25.54 -0.38 1.74
N PRO A 246 -25.98 -1.47 2.39
CA PRO A 246 -26.23 -2.73 1.69
C PRO A 246 -27.22 -2.59 0.54
N VAL A 247 -26.89 -3.09 -0.65
CA VAL A 247 -27.73 -2.98 -1.85
C VAL A 247 -28.82 -4.03 -1.83
N SER A 248 -28.43 -5.30 -1.97
CA SER A 248 -29.30 -6.46 -1.91
C SER A 248 -28.57 -7.62 -1.22
N ARG A 249 -29.32 -8.62 -0.76
CA ARG A 249 -28.74 -9.82 -0.18
C ARG A 249 -27.82 -10.55 -1.16
N SER A 250 -28.23 -10.65 -2.43
CA SER A 250 -27.44 -11.34 -3.46
C SER A 250 -26.11 -10.61 -3.73
N ASN A 251 -26.13 -9.27 -3.79
CA ASN A 251 -24.93 -8.47 -3.98
C ASN A 251 -23.96 -8.61 -2.79
N GLU A 252 -24.46 -8.53 -1.55
CA GLU A 252 -23.62 -8.69 -0.35
C GLU A 252 -23.08 -10.11 -0.19
N GLU A 253 -23.88 -11.14 -0.48
CA GLU A 253 -23.44 -12.55 -0.46
C GLU A 253 -22.33 -12.80 -1.50
N MET A 254 -22.48 -12.26 -2.71
CA MET A 254 -21.47 -12.36 -3.77
C MET A 254 -20.14 -11.71 -3.34
N ILE A 255 -20.18 -10.50 -2.78
CA ILE A 255 -18.98 -9.80 -2.29
C ILE A 255 -18.30 -10.61 -1.19
N CYS A 256 -19.05 -11.09 -0.19
CA CYS A 256 -18.49 -11.88 0.90
C CYS A 256 -17.80 -13.12 0.34
N LYS A 257 -18.46 -13.86 -0.54
CA LYS A 257 -17.90 -15.06 -1.14
C LYS A 257 -16.62 -14.77 -1.93
N VAL A 258 -16.65 -13.78 -2.83
CA VAL A 258 -15.50 -13.43 -3.69
C VAL A 258 -14.30 -13.01 -2.85
N VAL A 259 -14.49 -12.14 -1.85
CA VAL A 259 -13.39 -11.66 -1.01
C VAL A 259 -12.81 -12.80 -0.18
N ARG A 260 -13.65 -13.65 0.41
CA ARG A 260 -13.19 -14.80 1.19
C ARG A 260 -12.45 -15.83 0.35
N ASP A 261 -12.96 -16.14 -0.84
CA ASP A 261 -12.30 -17.06 -1.77
C ASP A 261 -10.95 -16.49 -2.25
N ALA A 262 -10.86 -15.18 -2.47
CA ALA A 262 -9.60 -14.50 -2.76
C ALA A 262 -8.61 -14.57 -1.59
N CYS A 263 -9.07 -14.35 -0.35
CA CYS A 263 -8.23 -14.46 0.84
C CYS A 263 -7.69 -15.88 1.03
N ARG A 264 -8.55 -16.90 0.89
CA ARG A 264 -8.13 -18.32 0.97
C ARG A 264 -7.13 -18.68 -0.13
N SER A 265 -7.38 -18.20 -1.35
CA SER A 265 -6.47 -18.42 -2.48
C SER A 265 -5.12 -17.78 -2.23
N ALA A 266 -5.08 -16.53 -1.76
CA ALA A 266 -3.84 -15.83 -1.40
C ALA A 266 -3.10 -16.55 -0.25
N LEU A 267 -3.80 -16.94 0.82
CA LEU A 267 -3.23 -17.67 1.95
C LEU A 267 -2.61 -19.01 1.53
N SER A 268 -3.16 -19.69 0.51
CA SER A 268 -2.63 -20.96 0.01
C SER A 268 -1.29 -20.84 -0.72
N LEU A 269 -0.88 -19.62 -1.13
CA LEU A 269 0.38 -19.38 -1.81
C LEU A 269 1.59 -19.36 -0.87
N TYR A 270 1.36 -19.19 0.43
CA TYR A 270 2.42 -19.16 1.44
C TYR A 270 2.83 -20.59 1.81
N GLN A 271 4.14 -20.82 1.94
CA GLN A 271 4.67 -22.15 2.26
C GLN A 271 4.57 -22.51 3.76
N THR A 272 4.46 -21.51 4.63
CA THR A 272 4.43 -21.67 6.09
C THR A 272 3.12 -21.17 6.68
N THR A 273 2.77 -21.64 7.88
CA THR A 273 1.62 -21.11 8.64
C THR A 273 1.99 -19.88 9.46
N ILE A 274 1.01 -19.22 10.08
CA ILE A 274 1.29 -18.06 10.95
C ILE A 274 2.01 -18.53 12.21
N GLU A 275 1.56 -19.64 12.77
CA GLU A 275 2.10 -20.22 14.01
C GLU A 275 3.57 -20.62 13.85
N GLU A 276 3.93 -21.22 12.71
CA GLU A 276 5.31 -21.55 12.39
C GLU A 276 6.20 -20.30 12.33
N ASP A 277 5.70 -19.23 11.70
CA ASP A 277 6.47 -17.99 11.58
C ASP A 277 6.59 -17.24 12.91
N GLU A 278 5.54 -17.22 13.73
CA GLU A 278 5.59 -16.64 15.07
C GLU A 278 6.57 -17.41 15.95
N GLU A 279 6.55 -18.74 15.91
CA GLU A 279 7.50 -19.55 16.66
C GLU A 279 8.95 -19.29 16.20
N LEU A 280 9.19 -19.15 14.89
CA LEU A 280 10.49 -18.79 14.35
C LEU A 280 10.97 -17.41 14.83
N LEU A 281 10.06 -16.43 14.90
CA LEU A 281 10.38 -15.09 15.41
C LEU A 281 10.66 -15.09 16.92
N GLU A 282 9.93 -15.90 17.70
CA GLU A 282 10.07 -16.03 19.16
C GLU A 282 11.36 -16.73 19.58
N ARG A 283 11.76 -17.79 18.88
CA ARG A 283 13.01 -18.53 19.15
C ARG A 283 14.24 -17.62 19.13
N GLY A 284 14.17 -16.50 18.39
CA GLY A 284 15.29 -15.59 18.18
C GLY A 284 16.42 -16.26 17.39
N GLN A 285 17.49 -15.51 17.09
CA GLN A 285 18.67 -16.00 16.33
C GLN A 285 18.50 -16.16 14.80
N LEU A 286 17.54 -15.45 14.20
CA LEU A 286 17.44 -15.38 12.74
C LEU A 286 18.46 -14.40 12.14
N ASP A 287 18.96 -14.72 10.94
CA ASP A 287 19.66 -13.75 10.10
C ASP A 287 18.74 -12.54 9.85
N PRO A 288 19.25 -11.29 9.84
CA PRO A 288 18.40 -10.11 9.65
C PRO A 288 17.52 -10.15 8.39
N ARG A 289 18.00 -10.72 7.27
CA ARG A 289 17.23 -10.81 6.03
C ARG A 289 16.11 -11.85 6.15
N LEU A 290 16.40 -12.98 6.78
CA LEU A 290 15.40 -14.01 7.09
C LEU A 290 14.36 -13.45 8.06
N LYS A 291 14.78 -12.74 9.11
CA LYS A 291 13.87 -12.10 10.06
C LYS A 291 12.87 -11.17 9.37
N ILE A 292 13.34 -10.35 8.41
CA ILE A 292 12.46 -9.50 7.59
C ILE A 292 11.48 -10.35 6.79
N ALA A 293 11.94 -11.42 6.14
CA ALA A 293 11.09 -12.30 5.34
C ALA A 293 9.97 -12.94 6.18
N VAL A 294 10.33 -13.54 7.32
CA VAL A 294 9.39 -14.19 8.25
C VAL A 294 8.37 -13.19 8.79
N ALA A 295 8.81 -12.00 9.21
CA ALA A 295 7.92 -11.00 9.77
C ALA A 295 6.94 -10.41 8.74
N ILE A 296 7.39 -10.16 7.49
CA ILE A 296 6.50 -9.69 6.41
C ILE A 296 5.45 -10.74 6.10
N ARG A 297 5.85 -11.99 5.84
CA ARG A 297 4.90 -13.04 5.45
C ARG A 297 3.93 -13.37 6.59
N ALA A 298 4.37 -13.33 7.84
CA ALA A 298 3.49 -13.46 9.00
C ALA A 298 2.49 -12.29 9.08
N GLY A 299 2.96 -11.06 8.89
CA GLY A 299 2.12 -9.86 8.89
C GLY A 299 1.05 -9.91 7.80
N GLU A 300 1.42 -10.17 6.55
CA GLU A 300 0.47 -10.26 5.44
C GLU A 300 -0.58 -11.37 5.67
N LYS A 301 -0.17 -12.55 6.14
CA LYS A 301 -1.11 -13.63 6.48
C LYS A 301 -2.11 -13.22 7.57
N LYS A 302 -1.67 -12.48 8.60
CA LYS A 302 -2.56 -11.96 9.64
C LYS A 302 -3.56 -10.96 9.07
N VAL A 303 -3.14 -10.07 8.18
CA VAL A 303 -4.07 -9.13 7.52
C VAL A 303 -5.07 -9.89 6.66
N LEU A 304 -4.62 -10.89 5.87
CA LEU A 304 -5.51 -11.74 5.07
C LEU A 304 -6.54 -12.49 5.92
N GLN A 305 -6.12 -13.05 7.06
CA GLN A 305 -7.04 -13.69 8.01
C GLN A 305 -8.03 -12.70 8.63
N GLN A 306 -7.59 -11.49 8.98
CA GLN A 306 -8.48 -10.43 9.44
C GLN A 306 -9.55 -10.12 8.39
N ILE A 307 -9.16 -9.98 7.12
CA ILE A 307 -10.10 -9.71 6.03
C ILE A 307 -11.10 -10.88 5.90
N ASP A 308 -10.65 -12.13 5.85
CA ASP A 308 -11.56 -13.28 5.77
C ASP A 308 -12.52 -13.32 6.98
N SER A 309 -12.04 -13.01 8.19
CA SER A 309 -12.88 -12.96 9.39
C SER A 309 -13.96 -11.89 9.30
N ILE A 310 -13.61 -10.67 8.87
CA ILE A 310 -14.56 -9.55 8.71
C ILE A 310 -15.67 -9.93 7.72
N PHE A 311 -15.31 -10.54 6.57
CA PHE A 311 -16.31 -10.94 5.58
C PHE A 311 -17.08 -12.21 5.99
N ASN A 312 -16.49 -13.09 6.79
CA ASN A 312 -17.19 -14.24 7.38
C ASN A 312 -18.25 -13.80 8.41
N GLU A 313 -17.95 -12.83 9.25
CA GLU A 313 -18.91 -12.23 10.19
C GLU A 313 -20.05 -11.56 9.41
N ARG A 314 -19.71 -10.77 8.40
CA ARG A 314 -20.69 -10.13 7.51
C ARG A 314 -21.60 -11.13 6.81
N GLU A 315 -21.07 -12.27 6.37
CA GLU A 315 -21.85 -13.35 5.75
C GLU A 315 -22.89 -13.94 6.73
N GLN A 316 -22.55 -14.05 8.02
CA GLN A 316 -23.47 -14.51 9.06
C GLN A 316 -24.58 -13.49 9.35
N GLU A 317 -24.29 -12.20 9.15
CA GLU A 317 -25.20 -11.09 9.41
C GLU A 317 -26.13 -10.77 8.23
N LEU A 318 -26.01 -11.44 7.07
CA LEU A 318 -26.78 -11.14 5.85
C LEU A 318 -28.30 -11.05 6.06
N ASN A 319 -28.87 -11.85 6.96
CA ASN A 319 -30.32 -11.82 7.22
C ASN A 319 -30.76 -10.65 8.14
N GLY A 320 -29.81 -10.01 8.83
CA GLY A 320 -30.06 -8.87 9.71
C GLY A 320 -29.78 -7.51 9.07
N LEU A 321 -29.20 -7.49 7.86
CA LEU A 321 -28.93 -6.27 7.12
C LEU A 321 -30.22 -5.70 6.52
N GLU A 322 -30.37 -4.37 6.62
CA GLU A 322 -31.43 -3.66 5.94
C GLU A 322 -30.98 -3.27 4.52
N TYR A 323 -31.70 -3.73 3.50
CA TYR A 323 -31.36 -3.56 2.08
C TYR A 323 -32.07 -2.37 1.42
N TYR A 324 -31.68 -2.03 0.20
CA TYR A 324 -32.21 -0.86 -0.54
C TYR A 324 -33.75 -0.84 -0.59
N GLN A 325 -34.38 -1.97 -0.93
CA GLN A 325 -35.83 -2.05 -1.04
C GLN A 325 -36.53 -1.84 0.31
N GLU A 326 -35.97 -2.36 1.40
CA GLU A 326 -36.52 -2.19 2.75
C GLU A 326 -36.44 -0.74 3.21
N ARG A 327 -35.28 -0.09 2.99
CA ARG A 327 -35.07 1.34 3.30
C ARG A 327 -36.09 2.21 2.56
N ARG A 328 -36.27 1.95 1.26
CA ARG A 328 -37.21 2.69 0.42
C ARG A 328 -38.66 2.55 0.89
N LEU A 329 -39.04 1.39 1.42
CA LEU A 329 -40.39 1.18 1.97
C LEU A 329 -40.61 1.89 3.31
N LYS A 330 -39.58 2.07 4.14
CA LYS A 330 -39.70 2.83 5.40
C LYS A 330 -39.95 4.32 5.17
N ASP A 331 -39.41 4.87 4.10
CA ASP A 331 -39.61 6.27 3.70
C ASP A 331 -41.02 6.56 3.16
N LEU A 332 -41.89 5.54 3.02
CA LEU A 332 -43.27 5.70 2.51
C LEU A 332 -44.21 6.44 3.46
N GLY A 333 -43.82 6.68 4.72
CA GLY A 333 -44.64 7.45 5.65
C GLY A 333 -46.04 6.86 5.87
N LEU A 334 -46.17 5.53 5.88
CA LEU A 334 -47.45 4.81 5.99
C LEU A 334 -48.23 5.12 7.30
N ILE A 335 -47.60 5.79 8.26
CA ILE A 335 -48.23 6.38 9.44
C ILE A 335 -48.10 7.92 9.35
N GLY A 336 -48.77 8.50 8.36
CA GLY A 336 -48.98 9.96 8.24
C GLY A 336 -50.28 10.39 8.92
N GLU A 337 -50.49 11.69 9.10
CA GLU A 337 -51.79 12.24 9.51
C GLU A 337 -52.86 11.87 8.46
N GLU A 338 -54.11 11.60 8.89
CA GLU A 338 -55.24 11.39 7.97
C GLU A 338 -55.27 12.54 6.95
N GLY A 339 -54.88 12.25 5.70
CA GLY A 339 -54.90 13.27 4.65
C GLY A 339 -56.30 13.85 4.53
N GLU A 340 -56.41 15.19 4.57
CA GLU A 340 -57.69 15.87 4.38
C GLU A 340 -58.36 15.31 3.11
N ILE A 341 -59.64 14.90 3.25
CA ILE A 341 -60.45 14.42 2.13
C ILE A 341 -60.59 15.59 1.15
N ILE A 342 -59.80 15.60 0.08
CA ILE A 342 -59.89 16.59 -0.98
C ILE A 342 -61.14 16.28 -1.81
N PHE A 343 -62.25 16.95 -1.50
CA PHE A 343 -63.43 16.95 -2.36
C PHE A 343 -63.10 17.69 -3.67
N TRP A 344 -62.97 16.95 -4.76
CA TRP A 344 -62.96 17.52 -6.11
C TRP A 344 -64.37 17.97 -6.49
N GLU A 345 -64.81 19.13 -5.99
CA GLU A 345 -65.99 19.79 -6.56
C GLU A 345 -65.61 20.45 -7.90
N SER A 346 -66.18 19.89 -8.97
CA SER A 346 -66.13 20.45 -10.32
C SER A 346 -67.02 21.68 -10.38
N LYS A 347 -66.49 22.84 -10.80
CA LYS A 347 -67.30 24.00 -11.20
C LYS A 347 -67.56 24.00 -12.69
#